data_AF-A0A925D711-F1
#
_entry.id   AF-A0A925D711-F1
#
_cell.length_a   1.000
_cell.length_b   1.000
_cell.length_c   1.000
_cell.angle_alpha   90.00
_cell.angle_beta   90.00
_cell.angle_gamma   90.00
#
_symmetry.space_group_name_H-M   'P 1'
#
loop_
_entity.id
_entity.type
_entity.pdbx_description
1 polymer ?
#
loop_
_entity_poly.entity_id
_entity_poly.type
_entity_poly.pdbx_seq_one_letter_code
_entity_poly.pdbx_strand_id
1 'polypeptide(L)'
;MQADLEALFPSLIGSGYRRTSLPTIEYNCIAWAAGEARGWWEPDPYGLWYWPPGAPRAYTQKGYIAAFASRGYTRCKDADLRDGYEKIAIYVLNGFPQHAARQLRSGIWTSKLGDLDDISHSLSALEGDRYGTPRIFMQRKLEA
;
A
#
# COMPACT_ATOMS: atom_id res chain seq x y z
N MET A 1 7.39 3.69 23.69
CA MET A 1 6.32 2.68 23.63
C MET A 1 5.91 2.53 22.18
N GLN A 2 5.66 1.31 21.72
CA GLN A 2 5.18 1.06 20.37
C GLN A 2 3.69 1.46 20.30
N ALA A 3 3.25 2.05 19.19
CA ALA A 3 1.86 2.50 19.05
C ALA A 3 0.88 1.32 19.15
N ASP A 4 -0.29 1.54 19.75
CA ASP A 4 -1.38 0.56 19.75
C ASP A 4 -2.04 0.54 18.36
N LEU A 5 -1.67 -0.45 17.54
CA LEU A 5 -2.19 -0.57 16.18
C LEU A 5 -3.65 -1.03 16.16
N GLU A 6 -4.11 -1.76 17.16
CA GLU A 6 -5.49 -2.25 17.23
C GLU A 6 -6.46 -1.12 17.56
N ALA A 7 -6.02 -0.13 18.34
CA ALA A 7 -6.77 1.11 18.53
C ALA A 7 -6.88 1.94 17.24
N LEU A 8 -5.84 1.95 16.40
CA LEU A 8 -5.82 2.70 15.13
C LEU A 8 -6.54 1.96 13.99
N PHE A 9 -6.50 0.63 14.01
CA PHE A 9 -7.04 -0.27 13.00
C PHE A 9 -7.78 -1.42 13.71
N PRO A 10 -9.04 -1.22 14.12
CA PRO A 10 -9.79 -2.22 14.89
C PRO A 10 -9.91 -3.58 14.18
N SER A 11 -9.92 -3.60 12.84
CA SER A 11 -9.94 -4.82 12.03
C SER A 11 -8.67 -5.69 12.17
N LEU A 12 -7.62 -5.19 12.84
CA LEU A 12 -6.44 -5.98 13.19
C LEU A 12 -6.71 -6.96 14.35
N ILE A 13 -7.69 -6.67 15.22
CA ILE A 13 -8.02 -7.51 16.38
C ILE A 13 -8.39 -8.92 15.90
N GLY A 14 -7.67 -9.93 16.39
CA GLY A 14 -7.91 -11.32 16.01
C GLY A 14 -7.57 -11.69 14.56
N SER A 15 -7.05 -10.76 13.75
CA SER A 15 -6.68 -11.00 12.34
C SER A 15 -5.43 -11.87 12.18
N GLY A 16 -4.63 -11.99 13.23
CA GLY A 16 -3.32 -12.67 13.20
C GLY A 16 -2.22 -11.87 12.50
N TYR A 17 -2.36 -10.54 12.37
CA TYR A 17 -1.30 -9.67 11.85
C TYR A 17 -0.01 -9.79 12.65
N ARG A 18 1.12 -9.46 12.01
CA ARG A 18 2.43 -9.43 12.66
C ARG A 18 3.16 -8.16 12.28
N ARG A 19 3.79 -7.51 13.26
CA ARG A 19 4.80 -6.48 12.99
C ARG A 19 6.03 -7.13 12.39
N THR A 20 6.58 -6.50 11.36
CA THR A 20 7.74 -7.02 10.62
C THR A 20 8.92 -6.03 10.64
N SER A 21 8.74 -4.82 11.18
CA SER A 21 9.80 -3.84 11.37
C SER A 21 9.53 -2.96 12.60
N LEU A 22 10.49 -2.10 12.94
CA LEU A 22 10.30 -1.01 13.90
C LEU A 22 9.72 0.22 13.18
N PRO A 23 9.07 1.15 13.90
CA PRO A 23 8.61 2.41 13.34
C PRO A 23 9.70 3.19 12.62
N THR A 24 9.38 3.77 11.46
CA THR A 24 10.30 4.64 10.70
C THR A 24 9.55 5.66 9.84
N ILE A 25 10.14 6.84 9.65
CA ILE A 25 9.61 7.91 8.80
C ILE A 25 10.24 7.94 7.40
N GLU A 26 11.18 7.03 7.10
CA GLU A 26 11.97 7.08 5.85
C GLU A 26 11.14 6.82 4.58
N TYR A 27 10.02 6.13 4.71
CA TYR A 27 9.13 5.77 3.62
C TYR A 27 7.70 5.55 4.14
N ASN A 28 6.73 5.58 3.21
CA ASN A 28 5.32 5.40 3.49
C ASN A 28 4.74 4.16 2.79
N CYS A 29 3.42 3.96 2.93
CA CYS A 29 2.70 2.84 2.33
C CYS A 29 2.82 2.76 0.80
N ILE A 30 2.86 3.90 0.13
CA ILE A 30 2.91 3.95 -1.35
C ILE A 30 4.29 3.52 -1.84
N ALA A 31 5.35 4.02 -1.22
CA ALA A 31 6.72 3.59 -1.48
C ALA A 31 6.88 2.08 -1.19
N TRP A 32 6.40 1.63 -0.02
CA TRP A 32 6.49 0.21 0.37
C TRP A 32 5.75 -0.70 -0.61
N ALA A 33 4.54 -0.32 -1.04
CA ALA A 33 3.79 -1.07 -2.02
C ALA A 33 4.45 -1.08 -3.41
N ALA A 34 5.20 -0.03 -3.75
CA ALA A 34 6.03 0.03 -4.96
C ALA A 34 7.29 -0.84 -4.87
N GLY A 35 7.59 -1.40 -3.70
CA GLY A 35 8.79 -2.21 -3.42
C GLY A 35 9.98 -1.38 -2.95
N GLU A 36 9.77 -0.12 -2.54
CA GLU A 36 10.81 0.79 -2.06
C GLU A 36 10.75 0.90 -0.54
N ALA A 37 11.87 0.65 0.14
CA ALA A 37 12.02 0.80 1.60
C ALA A 37 12.70 2.12 1.98
N ARG A 38 12.73 3.09 1.05
CA ARG A 38 13.31 4.42 1.24
C ARG A 38 12.58 5.42 0.34
N GLY A 39 12.49 6.66 0.80
CA GLY A 39 11.90 7.76 0.05
C GLY A 39 10.39 7.79 0.18
N TRP A 40 9.87 8.94 0.60
CA TRP A 40 8.45 9.14 0.76
C TRP A 40 7.78 9.39 -0.60
N TRP A 41 6.72 8.64 -0.92
CA TRP A 41 5.96 8.80 -2.16
C TRP A 41 4.67 9.55 -1.88
N GLU A 42 4.57 10.81 -2.32
CA GLU A 42 3.36 11.63 -2.12
C GLU A 42 3.07 12.46 -3.37
N PRO A 43 1.82 12.50 -3.84
CA PRO A 43 1.41 13.39 -4.92
C PRO A 43 1.19 14.82 -4.41
N ASP A 44 2.06 15.32 -3.53
CA ASP A 44 1.91 16.64 -2.92
C ASP A 44 2.03 17.74 -3.99
N PRO A 45 1.17 18.76 -4.00
CA PRO A 45 1.16 19.77 -5.06
C PRO A 45 2.41 20.66 -5.06
N TYR A 46 3.22 20.63 -4.00
CA TYR A 46 4.38 21.50 -3.80
C TYR A 46 5.70 20.89 -4.25
N GLY A 47 5.72 19.61 -4.66
CA GLY A 47 6.96 18.98 -5.12
C GLY A 47 7.88 18.49 -4.01
N LEU A 48 7.42 18.40 -2.76
CA LEU A 48 8.26 18.16 -1.58
C LEU A 48 8.73 16.70 -1.47
N TRP A 49 7.90 15.77 -1.92
CA TRP A 49 8.18 14.33 -1.85
C TRP A 49 8.43 13.73 -3.22
N TYR A 50 8.81 12.46 -3.26
CA TYR A 50 8.93 11.78 -4.54
C TYR A 50 7.54 11.51 -5.13
N TRP A 51 7.39 11.72 -6.43
CA TRP A 51 6.28 11.21 -7.21
C TRP A 51 6.78 10.89 -8.62
N PRO A 52 6.42 9.74 -9.22
CA PRO A 52 6.94 9.36 -10.53
C PRO A 52 6.65 10.42 -11.62
N PRO A 53 7.65 10.77 -12.45
CA PRO A 53 7.44 11.64 -13.60
C PRO A 53 6.34 11.08 -14.53
N GLY A 54 5.46 11.96 -15.01
CA GLY A 54 4.34 11.60 -15.88
C GLY A 54 3.09 11.09 -15.16
N ALA A 55 3.17 10.73 -13.87
CA ALA A 55 1.98 10.47 -13.06
C ALA A 55 1.35 11.80 -12.60
N PRO A 56 0.02 11.98 -12.70
CA PRO A 56 -0.65 13.16 -12.15
C PRO A 56 -0.32 13.33 -10.67
N ARG A 57 0.20 14.50 -10.30
CA ARG A 57 0.56 14.86 -8.92
C ARG A 57 -0.66 15.41 -8.19
N ALA A 58 -1.65 14.54 -8.01
CA ALA A 58 -2.90 14.83 -7.35
C ALA A 58 -3.42 13.59 -6.62
N TYR A 59 -4.10 13.79 -5.48
CA TYR A 59 -4.76 12.77 -4.69
C TYR A 59 -5.98 12.19 -5.41
N THR A 60 -5.74 11.40 -6.44
CA THR A 60 -6.78 10.82 -7.31
C THR A 60 -6.43 9.38 -7.63
N GLN A 61 -7.44 8.55 -7.87
CA GLN A 61 -7.22 7.17 -8.30
C GLN A 61 -6.36 7.09 -9.56
N LYS A 62 -6.58 8.00 -10.53
CA LYS A 62 -5.78 8.10 -11.75
C LYS A 62 -4.30 8.38 -11.46
N GLY A 63 -4.01 9.29 -10.54
CA GLY A 63 -2.64 9.62 -10.12
C GLY A 63 -1.91 8.41 -9.56
N TYR A 64 -2.53 7.72 -8.61
CA TYR A 64 -1.93 6.54 -7.95
C TYR A 64 -1.77 5.36 -8.92
N ILE A 65 -2.76 5.09 -9.77
CA ILE A 65 -2.65 4.08 -10.83
C ILE A 65 -1.47 4.39 -11.75
N ALA A 66 -1.32 5.64 -12.20
CA ALA A 66 -0.21 6.03 -13.06
C ALA A 66 1.15 5.91 -12.35
N ALA A 67 1.21 6.26 -11.06
CA ALA A 67 2.42 6.13 -10.27
C ALA A 67 2.87 4.67 -10.17
N PHE A 68 1.98 3.73 -9.85
CA PHE A 68 2.33 2.31 -9.85
C PHE A 68 2.59 1.76 -11.25
N ALA A 69 1.90 2.26 -12.28
CA ALA A 69 2.18 1.89 -13.66
C ALA A 69 3.62 2.23 -14.09
N SER A 70 4.20 3.32 -13.57
CA SER A 70 5.62 3.65 -13.79
C SER A 70 6.59 2.58 -13.26
N ARG A 71 6.13 1.72 -12.33
CA ARG A 71 6.88 0.57 -11.78
C ARG A 71 6.52 -0.76 -12.42
N GLY A 72 5.85 -0.72 -13.58
CA GLY A 72 5.48 -1.89 -14.38
C GLY A 72 4.17 -2.56 -13.97
N TYR A 73 3.42 -1.98 -13.03
CA TYR A 73 2.12 -2.52 -12.63
C TYR A 73 1.04 -2.21 -13.67
N THR A 74 0.17 -3.18 -13.92
CA THR A 74 -1.02 -3.02 -14.76
C THR A 74 -2.26 -3.42 -13.97
N ARG A 75 -3.43 -2.81 -14.25
CA ARG A 75 -4.67 -3.14 -13.52
C ARG A 75 -5.02 -4.63 -13.70
N CYS A 76 -5.51 -5.24 -12.62
CA CYS A 76 -6.06 -6.59 -12.64
C CYS A 76 -7.42 -6.63 -11.94
N LYS A 77 -8.10 -7.78 -12.02
CA LYS A 77 -9.49 -7.94 -11.59
C LYS A 77 -9.63 -8.06 -10.06
N ASP A 78 -8.70 -8.73 -9.41
CA ASP A 78 -8.86 -9.24 -8.05
C ASP A 78 -7.53 -9.28 -7.27
N ALA A 79 -7.67 -9.60 -5.99
CA ALA A 79 -6.59 -9.77 -5.02
C ALA A 79 -5.99 -11.18 -5.02
N ASP A 80 -6.49 -12.11 -5.84
CA ASP A 80 -6.15 -13.53 -5.71
C ASP A 80 -4.68 -13.78 -6.04
N LEU A 81 -4.01 -14.60 -5.23
CA LEU A 81 -2.61 -14.93 -5.46
C LEU A 81 -2.45 -15.58 -6.84
N ARG A 82 -1.47 -15.13 -7.60
CA ARG A 82 -1.14 -15.70 -8.91
C ARG A 82 0.36 -15.93 -9.00
N ASP A 83 0.74 -17.16 -9.32
CA ASP A 83 2.14 -17.51 -9.50
C ASP A 83 2.81 -16.67 -10.59
N GLY A 84 4.06 -16.25 -10.32
CA GLY A 84 4.83 -15.36 -11.20
C GLY A 84 4.39 -13.89 -11.21
N TYR A 85 3.46 -13.47 -10.35
CA TYR A 85 3.01 -12.08 -10.25
C TYR A 85 3.12 -11.51 -8.83
N GLU A 86 3.52 -10.24 -8.74
CA GLU A 86 3.38 -9.42 -7.54
C GLU A 86 2.16 -8.52 -7.71
N LYS A 87 1.31 -8.46 -6.69
CA LYS A 87 0.10 -7.64 -6.69
C LYS A 87 0.19 -6.51 -5.68
N ILE A 88 -0.53 -5.43 -5.96
CA ILE A 88 -0.83 -4.37 -5.01
C ILE A 88 -2.34 -4.13 -4.93
N ALA A 89 -2.78 -3.63 -3.80
CA ALA A 89 -4.14 -3.20 -3.55
C ALA A 89 -4.12 -1.75 -3.05
N ILE A 90 -4.80 -0.85 -3.75
CA ILE A 90 -4.99 0.54 -3.32
C ILE A 90 -6.33 0.62 -2.58
N TYR A 91 -6.28 1.09 -1.35
CA TYR A 91 -7.44 1.31 -0.52
C TYR A 91 -8.00 2.69 -0.79
N VAL A 92 -9.32 2.77 -0.89
CA VAL A 92 -10.04 3.98 -1.24
C VAL A 92 -11.10 4.25 -0.18
N LEU A 93 -11.11 5.50 0.29
CA LEU A 93 -12.12 6.05 1.20
C LEU A 93 -12.72 7.30 0.55
N ASN A 94 -14.05 7.39 0.51
CA ASN A 94 -14.75 8.54 -0.08
C ASN A 94 -14.29 8.90 -1.50
N GLY A 95 -13.88 7.90 -2.29
CA GLY A 95 -13.39 8.07 -3.65
C GLY A 95 -11.89 8.39 -3.78
N PHE A 96 -11.20 8.68 -2.67
CA PHE A 96 -9.79 9.06 -2.65
C PHE A 96 -8.87 7.91 -2.20
N PRO A 97 -7.71 7.70 -2.83
CA PRO A 97 -6.71 6.75 -2.35
C PRO A 97 -6.15 7.16 -0.99
N GLN A 98 -6.16 6.24 -0.03
CA GLN A 98 -5.68 6.48 1.33
C GLN A 98 -4.48 5.59 1.72
N HIS A 99 -4.36 4.41 1.09
CA HIS A 99 -3.34 3.43 1.45
C HIS A 99 -3.05 2.49 0.29
N ALA A 100 -1.90 1.82 0.33
CA ALA A 100 -1.59 0.72 -0.56
C ALA A 100 -0.91 -0.42 0.20
N ALA A 101 -1.28 -1.66 -0.15
CA ALA A 101 -0.66 -2.87 0.34
C ALA A 101 -0.07 -3.67 -0.83
N ARG A 102 0.93 -4.49 -0.56
CA ARG A 102 1.58 -5.37 -1.54
C ARG A 102 1.45 -6.83 -1.13
N GLN A 103 1.19 -7.71 -2.08
CA GLN A 103 1.06 -9.14 -1.85
C GLN A 103 2.43 -9.81 -1.91
N LEU A 104 2.77 -10.56 -0.86
CA LEU A 104 3.94 -11.43 -0.81
C LEU A 104 3.67 -12.71 -1.61
N ARG A 105 4.73 -13.43 -1.98
CA ARG A 105 4.63 -14.73 -2.69
C ARG A 105 3.79 -15.77 -1.95
N SER A 106 3.63 -15.64 -0.63
CA SER A 106 2.79 -16.50 0.20
C SER A 106 1.29 -16.21 0.09
N GLY A 107 0.88 -15.11 -0.57
CA GLY A 107 -0.50 -14.60 -0.59
C GLY A 107 -0.85 -13.68 0.58
N ILE A 108 0.01 -13.58 1.61
CA ILE A 108 -0.11 -12.61 2.69
C ILE A 108 0.17 -11.21 2.15
N TRP A 109 -0.51 -10.19 2.69
CA TRP A 109 -0.30 -8.80 2.33
C TRP A 109 0.66 -8.12 3.31
N THR A 110 1.43 -7.16 2.82
CA THR A 110 2.31 -6.32 3.61
C THR A 110 2.02 -4.85 3.40
N SER A 111 2.13 -4.07 4.48
CA SER A 111 1.84 -2.64 4.50
C SER A 111 2.79 -1.92 5.46
N LYS A 112 3.20 -0.71 5.07
CA LYS A 112 3.78 0.30 5.98
C LYS A 112 2.66 1.17 6.55
N LEU A 113 2.54 1.30 7.86
CA LEU A 113 1.45 2.06 8.49
C LEU A 113 1.85 3.52 8.79
N GLY A 114 1.86 4.37 7.76
CA GLY A 114 2.24 5.78 7.92
C GLY A 114 3.71 5.91 8.34
N ASP A 115 3.98 6.51 9.51
CA ASP A 115 5.28 6.60 10.18
C ASP A 115 5.56 5.46 11.19
N LEU A 116 4.62 4.52 11.34
CA LEU A 116 4.72 3.39 12.26
C LEU A 116 5.39 2.18 11.60
N ASP A 117 5.09 0.97 12.04
CA ASP A 117 5.72 -0.27 11.63
C ASP A 117 5.27 -0.73 10.23
N ASP A 118 6.06 -1.62 9.64
CA ASP A 118 5.55 -2.55 8.65
C ASP A 118 4.84 -3.71 9.33
N ILE A 119 3.79 -4.19 8.68
CA ILE A 119 3.05 -5.37 9.11
C ILE A 119 2.85 -6.36 7.96
N SER A 120 2.69 -7.63 8.32
CA SER A 120 2.08 -8.66 7.48
C SER A 120 0.65 -8.92 7.97
N HIS A 121 -0.32 -9.01 7.06
CA HIS A 121 -1.75 -9.08 7.40
C HIS A 121 -2.59 -9.71 6.27
N SER A 122 -3.85 -10.05 6.58
CA SER A 122 -4.86 -10.31 5.54
C SER A 122 -5.32 -8.99 4.91
N LEU A 123 -5.79 -9.03 3.66
CA LEU A 123 -6.18 -7.80 2.97
C LEU A 123 -7.27 -7.00 3.72
N SER A 124 -8.24 -7.68 4.32
CA SER A 124 -9.33 -7.03 5.05
C SER A 124 -8.91 -6.44 6.41
N ALA A 125 -7.77 -6.82 6.97
CA ALA A 125 -7.36 -6.42 8.32
C ALA A 125 -7.05 -4.91 8.46
N LEU A 126 -6.90 -4.21 7.34
CA LEU A 126 -6.70 -2.76 7.31
C LEU A 126 -7.92 -2.00 6.75
N GLU A 127 -9.05 -2.68 6.54
CA GLU A 127 -10.30 -2.03 6.19
C GLU A 127 -10.86 -1.24 7.38
N GLY A 128 -11.51 -0.10 7.08
CA GLY A 128 -12.20 0.72 8.06
C GLY A 128 -12.15 2.20 7.72
N ASP A 129 -12.55 3.06 8.67
CA ASP A 129 -12.77 4.49 8.41
C ASP A 129 -11.50 5.31 8.18
N ARG A 130 -10.31 4.70 8.34
CA ARG A 130 -9.02 5.35 8.09
C ARG A 130 -8.53 5.17 6.66
N TYR A 131 -8.54 3.92 6.18
CA TYR A 131 -8.03 3.57 4.85
C TYR A 131 -9.14 3.26 3.84
N GLY A 132 -10.37 3.06 4.31
CA GLY A 132 -11.48 2.61 3.50
C GLY A 132 -11.37 1.12 3.19
N THR A 133 -11.52 0.77 1.91
CA THR A 133 -11.53 -0.63 1.46
C THR A 133 -10.64 -0.79 0.23
N PRO A 134 -10.04 -1.98 0.00
CA PRO A 134 -9.28 -2.24 -1.21
C PRO A 134 -10.21 -2.19 -2.43
N ARG A 135 -9.96 -1.26 -3.36
CA ARG A 135 -10.82 -1.06 -4.55
C ARG A 135 -10.08 -1.20 -5.87
N ILE A 136 -8.77 -1.00 -5.90
CA ILE A 136 -7.99 -1.03 -7.12
C ILE A 136 -6.88 -2.04 -6.95
N PHE A 137 -6.87 -3.06 -7.81
CA PHE A 137 -5.83 -4.07 -7.84
C PHE A 137 -4.95 -3.87 -9.06
N MET A 138 -3.65 -4.01 -8.87
CA MET A 138 -2.68 -3.98 -9.96
C MET A 138 -1.66 -5.08 -9.77
N GLN A 139 -1.04 -5.53 -10.85
CA GLN A 139 -0.08 -6.62 -10.85
C GLN A 139 1.08 -6.33 -11.79
N ARG A 140 2.26 -6.87 -11.48
CA ARG A 140 3.41 -6.95 -12.39
C ARG A 140 4.00 -8.35 -12.36
N LYS A 141 4.69 -8.74 -13.44
CA LYS A 141 5.43 -10.01 -13.45
C LYS A 141 6.60 -9.90 -12.47
N LEU A 142 6.81 -10.95 -11.68
CA LEU A 142 8.06 -11.13 -10.96
C LEU A 142 9.13 -11.57 -11.95
N GLU A 143 10.32 -10.98 -11.86
CA GLU A 143 11.47 -11.53 -12.57
C GLU A 143 11.87 -12.86 -11.93
N ALA A 144 12.26 -13.81 -12.78
CA ALA A 144 12.59 -15.18 -12.41
C ALA A 144 13.95 -15.27 -11.71
#